data_AF-T0ZZG3-F1
#
_entry.id   AF-T0ZZG3-F1
#
_cell.length_a   1.000
_cell.length_b   1.000
_cell.length_c   1.000
_cell.angle_alpha   90.00
_cell.angle_beta   90.00
_cell.angle_gamma   90.00
#
_symmetry.space_group_name_H-M   'P 1'
#
loop_
_entity.id
_entity.type
_entity.pdbx_description
1 polymer ?
#
loop_
_entity_poly.entity_id
_entity_poly.type
_entity_poly.pdbx_seq_one_letter_code
_entity_poly.pdbx_strand_id
1 'polypeptide(L)' 'MPFAEVIKGFSNDLRSLTQGRAIWYEEFAGYEKLPKDLQPKVVKDIRTRKGLPPEPPTPEQFLE' A
#
# COMPACT_ATOMS: atom_id res chain seq x y z
N MET A 1 9.07 6.97 2.02
CA MET A 1 8.80 5.52 2.16
C MET A 1 7.33 5.29 1.81
N PRO A 2 6.97 4.23 1.06
CA PRO A 2 5.57 3.90 0.86
C PRO A 2 4.89 3.62 2.21
N PHE A 3 3.80 4.33 2.51
CA PHE A 3 3.09 4.18 3.79
C PHE A 3 2.61 2.74 4.03
N ALA A 4 2.33 2.00 2.95
CA ALA A 4 1.98 0.58 3.02
C ALA A 4 3.05 -0.30 3.68
N GLU A 5 4.32 0.09 3.67
CA GLU A 5 5.40 -0.64 4.35
C GLU A 5 5.58 -0.16 5.80
N VAL A 6 5.37 1.13 6.07
CA VAL A 6 5.43 1.70 7.43
C VAL A 6 4.48 0.97 8.37
N ILE A 7 3.22 0.78 7.93
CA ILE A 7 2.17 0.17 8.73
C ILE A 7 2.43 -1.31 9.08
N LYS A 8 3.38 -1.97 8.38
CA LYS A 8 3.68 -3.40 8.59
C LYS A 8 4.65 -3.66 9.74
N GLY A 9 5.13 -2.63 10.45
CA GLY A 9 5.97 -2.82 11.63
C GLY A 9 7.20 -1.92 11.74
N PHE A 10 7.30 -0.86 10.95
CA PHE A 10 8.47 0.03 10.94
C PHE A 10 8.88 0.53 12.33
N SER A 11 7.92 0.90 13.19
CA SER A 11 8.21 1.35 14.56
C SER A 11 8.90 0.28 15.41
N ASN A 12 8.49 -0.98 15.29
CA ASN A 12 9.09 -2.10 16.04
C ASN A 12 10.50 -2.39 15.53
N ASP A 13 10.70 -2.40 14.22
CA ASP A 13 12.01 -2.63 13.60
C ASP A 13 12.98 -1.52 13.99
N LEU A 14 12.56 -0.26 13.89
CA LEU A 14 13.38 0.89 14.25
C LEU A 14 13.76 0.87 15.73
N ARG A 15 12.82 0.53 16.62
CA ARG A 15 13.09 0.39 18.05
C ARG A 15 14.10 -0.73 18.32
N SER A 16 13.93 -1.89 17.68
CA SER A 16 14.82 -3.04 17.83
C SER A 16 16.25 -2.70 17.39
N LEU A 17 16.39 -2.10 16.19
CA LEU A 17 17.68 -1.74 15.60
C LEU A 17 18.42 -0.65 16.38
N THR A 18 17.68 0.27 17.00
CA THR A 18 18.28 1.42 17.72
C THR A 18 18.32 1.23 19.23
N GLN A 19 17.97 0.04 19.73
CA GLN A 19 17.83 -0.23 21.16
C GLN A 19 16.92 0.79 21.87
N GLY A 20 15.87 1.25 21.18
CA GLY A 20 14.93 2.24 21.68
C GLY A 20 15.47 3.68 21.79
N ARG A 21 16.58 4.01 21.13
CA ARG A 21 17.17 5.36 21.18
C ARG A 21 16.73 6.28 20.06
N ALA A 22 16.20 5.75 18.95
CA ALA A 22 15.75 6.58 17.84
C ALA A 22 14.47 7.35 18.16
N ILE A 23 14.48 8.62 17.80
CA ILE A 23 13.30 9.51 17.76
C ILE A 23 13.04 9.82 16.29
N TRP A 24 11.78 9.73 15.85
CA TRP A 24 11.41 9.86 14.44
C TRP A 24 10.04 10.52 14.30
N TYR A 25 9.81 11.12 13.14
CA TYR A 25 8.56 11.79 12.76
C TYR A 25 8.26 11.54 11.28
N GLU A 26 6.99 11.59 10.91
CA GLU A 26 6.54 11.44 9.53
C GLU A 26 5.84 12.71 9.05
N GLU A 27 6.00 13.01 7.78
CA GLU A 27 5.25 14.06 7.08
C GLU A 27 4.63 13.46 5.81
N PHE A 28 3.47 13.99 5.42
CA PHE A 28 2.80 13.56 4.20
C PHE A 28 3.57 14.07 2.97
N ALA A 29 4.11 13.13 2.18
CA ALA A 29 4.88 13.43 0.98
C ALA A 29 4.06 13.46 -0.32
N GLY A 30 2.79 13.02 -0.31
CA GLY A 30 1.95 12.93 -1.52
C GLY A 30 1.60 11.51 -1.95
N TYR A 31 0.98 11.40 -3.12
CA TYR A 31 0.67 10.13 -3.78
C TYR A 31 1.57 9.93 -5.00
N GLU A 32 2.18 8.75 -5.08
CA GLU A 32 3.03 8.36 -6.21
C GLU A 32 2.44 7.16 -6.94
N LYS A 33 2.84 7.00 -8.21
CA LYS A 33 2.41 5.84 -9.01
C LYS A 33 3.05 4.57 -8.46
N LEU A 34 2.25 3.51 -8.32
CA LEU A 34 2.78 2.20 -8.00
C LEU A 34 3.65 1.68 -9.15
N PRO A 35 4.69 0.88 -8.85
CA PRO A 35 5.38 0.07 -9.84
C PRO A 35 4.40 -0.79 -10.63
N LYS A 36 4.62 -0.89 -11.95
CA LYS A 36 3.70 -1.56 -12.88
C LYS A 36 3.42 -3.02 -12.49
N ASP A 37 4.43 -3.71 -11.98
CA ASP A 37 4.31 -5.14 -11.62
C ASP A 37 3.50 -5.36 -10.33
N LEU A 38 3.43 -4.35 -9.45
CA LEU A 38 2.69 -4.43 -8.18
C LEU A 38 1.24 -4.01 -8.32
N GLN A 39 0.93 -3.16 -9.32
CA GLN A 39 -0.40 -2.60 -9.49
C GLN A 39 -1.51 -3.66 -9.65
N PRO A 40 -1.37 -4.73 -10.46
CA PRO A 40 -2.40 -5.76 -10.60
C PRO A 40 -2.70 -6.47 -9.29
N LYS A 41 -1.65 -6.81 -8.53
CA LYS A 41 -1.78 -7.47 -7.23
C LYS A 41 -2.53 -6.59 -6.22
N VAL A 42 -2.12 -5.34 -6.08
CA VAL A 42 -2.73 -4.41 -5.12
C VAL A 42 -4.19 -4.12 -5.46
N VAL A 43 -4.53 -3.96 -6.74
CA VAL A 43 -5.92 -3.79 -7.18
C VAL A 43 -6.77 -5.00 -6.80
N LYS A 44 -6.26 -6.22 -7.05
CA LYS A 44 -6.95 -7.47 -6.71
C LYS A 44 -7.18 -7.63 -5.21
N ASP A 45 -6.17 -7.33 -4.40
CA ASP A 45 -6.25 -7.40 -2.93
C ASP A 45 -7.28 -6.41 -2.38
N ILE A 46 -7.30 -5.17 -2.91
CA ILE A 46 -8.28 -4.15 -2.53
C ILE A 46 -9.70 -4.57 -2.90
N ARG A 47 -9.90 -5.15 -4.09
CA ARG A 47 -11.22 -5.60 -4.56
C ARG A 47 -11.73 -6.78 -3.72
N THR A 48 -10.88 -7.75 -3.43
CA THR A 48 -11.19 -8.87 -2.53
C THR A 48 -11.60 -8.38 -1.14
N ARG A 49 -10.85 -7.44 -0.55
CA ARG A 49 -11.19 -6.84 0.75
C ARG A 49 -12.54 -6.12 0.74
N LYS A 50 -12.92 -5.55 -0.41
CA LYS A 50 -14.22 -4.89 -0.60
C LYS A 50 -15.36 -5.85 -0.97
N GLY A 51 -15.10 -7.16 -1.11
CA GLY A 51 -16.09 -8.14 -1.55
C GLY A 51 -16.49 -8.04 -3.03
N LEU A 52 -15.64 -7.40 -3.86
CA LEU A 52 -15.87 -7.23 -5.29
C LEU A 52 -15.18 -8.34 -6.10
N PRO A 53 -15.58 -8.57 -7.38
CA PRO A 53 -14.88 -9.47 -8.27
C PRO A 53 -13.38 -9.12 -8.34
N PRO A 54 -12.46 -10.10 -8.22
CA PRO A 54 -11.02 -9.82 -8.15
C PRO A 54 -10.46 -9.10 -9.38
N GLU A 55 -11.03 -9.40 -10.56
CA GLU A 55 -10.65 -8.75 -11.81
C GLU A 55 -11.26 -7.35 -11.92
N PRO A 56 -10.47 -6.35 -12.35
CA PRO A 56 -11.00 -5.01 -12.62
C PRO A 56 -11.97 -5.06 -13.80
N PRO A 57 -13.00 -4.20 -13.78
CA PRO A 57 -13.96 -4.16 -14.87
C PRO A 57 -13.31 -3.67 -16.16
N THR A 58 -13.69 -4.27 -17.28
CA THR A 58 -13.18 -3.88 -18.61
C THR A 58 -14.00 -2.71 -19.17
N PRO A 59 -13.43 -1.91 -20.10
CA PRO A 59 -14.14 -0.77 -20.67
C PRO A 59 -15.52 -1.12 -21.27
N GLU A 60 -15.65 -2.30 -21.86
CA GLU A 60 -16.88 -2.78 -22.51
C GLU A 60 -18.05 -2.91 -21.52
N GLN A 61 -17.76 -3.16 -20.24
CA GLN A 61 -18.78 -3.25 -19.19
C GLN A 61 -19.41 -1.90 -18.82
N PHE A 62 -18.89 -0.79 -19.36
CA PHE A 62 -19.35 0.57 -19.08
C PHE A 62 -19.89 1.31 -20.31
N LEU A 63 -19.84 0.72 -21.50
CA LEU A 63 -20.15 1.38 -22.77
C LEU A 63 -21.60 1.16 -23.26
N GLU A 64 -22.51 0.79 -22.35
CA GLU A 64 -23.97 0.80 -22.61
C GLU A 64 -24.61 2.15 -22.28
#